data_AF-A0A8T0AJ36-F1
#
_entry.id   AF-A0A8T0AJ36-F1
#
_cell.length_a   1.000
_cell.length_b   1.000
_cell.length_c   1.000
_cell.angle_alpha   90.00
_cell.angle_beta   90.00
_cell.angle_gamma   90.00
#
_symmetry.space_group_name_H-M   'P 1'
#
loop_
_entity.id
_entity.type
_entity.pdbx_description
1 polymer ?
#
loop_
_entity_poly.entity_id
_entity_poly.type
_entity_poly.pdbx_seq_one_letter_code
_entity_poly.pdbx_strand_id
1 'polypeptide(L)'
;MDDSSGSLMKKEFLSVRVRDPRFHKEDFWHTHIDYEIYLHTNSMCFQKKTSCVRRRYSEFVWLRQRLQDNALLVQVPKLSPAKPFFSLNNRLQVVRRMEGLQKFLEALLKMPLMLSDSHLHLFLQSQLSVSKMEACVQGQTSYSVAEAIQRCVYNTHFSLKDESQQLCNSDDGESTSSSGLGNSAGPTPPIEMSSQNGNPTQQFLAMVLEPEAFRCLSSSPESQQDTHT
;
A
#
# COMPACT_ATOMS: atom_id res chain seq x y z
N MET A 1 35.92 -42.73 6.12
CA MET A 1 35.79 -41.26 6.03
C MET A 1 34.66 -40.97 5.07
N ASP A 2 33.46 -41.26 5.54
CA ASP A 2 32.19 -40.93 4.92
C ASP A 2 31.79 -39.56 5.44
N ASP A 3 32.11 -38.52 4.66
CA ASP A 3 31.60 -37.17 4.90
C ASP A 3 30.12 -37.14 4.44
N SER A 4 29.23 -37.66 5.28
CA SER A 4 27.80 -37.38 5.18
C SER A 4 27.52 -36.01 5.80
N SER A 5 28.00 -34.95 5.16
CA SER A 5 27.44 -33.60 5.35
C SER A 5 26.05 -33.55 4.72
N GLY A 6 25.11 -34.22 5.39
CA GLY A 6 23.69 -34.05 5.16
C GLY A 6 23.36 -32.61 5.50
N SER A 7 23.29 -31.75 4.47
CA SER A 7 22.64 -30.45 4.56
C SER A 7 21.26 -30.68 5.15
N LEU A 8 21.12 -30.40 6.45
CA LEU A 8 19.86 -30.47 7.16
C LEU A 8 18.96 -29.38 6.56
N MET A 9 18.26 -29.71 5.47
CA MET A 9 17.33 -28.80 4.82
C MET A 9 16.24 -28.45 5.83
N LYS A 10 16.38 -27.27 6.44
CA LYS A 10 15.40 -26.75 7.39
C LYS A 10 14.05 -26.67 6.67
N LYS A 11 13.02 -27.27 7.26
CA LYS A 11 11.64 -27.19 6.75
C LYS A 11 11.26 -25.74 6.48
N GLU A 12 10.71 -25.47 5.30
CA GLU A 12 10.24 -24.13 4.95
C GLU A 12 9.06 -23.71 5.84
N PHE A 13 9.09 -22.46 6.30
CA PHE A 13 8.03 -21.84 7.08
C PHE A 13 7.81 -20.40 6.62
N LEU A 14 6.57 -19.97 6.74
CA LEU A 14 6.14 -18.60 6.45
C LEU A 14 5.08 -18.24 7.49
N SER A 15 5.42 -17.30 8.37
CA SER A 15 4.56 -16.83 9.44
C SER A 15 4.28 -15.35 9.27
N VAL A 16 3.00 -14.98 9.37
CA VAL A 16 2.54 -13.60 9.34
C VAL A 16 1.69 -13.31 10.59
N ARG A 17 1.79 -12.08 11.10
CA ARG A 17 0.99 -11.57 12.21
C ARG A 17 0.52 -10.17 11.87
N VAL A 18 -0.74 -9.86 12.18
CA VAL A 18 -1.28 -8.49 12.12
C VAL A 18 -1.62 -8.06 13.54
N ARG A 19 -1.01 -6.97 14.01
CA ARG A 19 -1.05 -6.57 15.41
C ARG A 19 -0.95 -5.06 15.59
N ASP A 20 -0.92 -4.62 16.85
CA ASP A 20 -0.66 -3.25 17.26
C ASP A 20 -1.44 -2.19 16.45
N PRO A 21 -2.79 -2.17 16.56
CA PRO A 21 -3.59 -1.16 15.87
C PRO A 21 -3.24 0.23 16.41
N ARG A 22 -2.86 1.16 15.53
CA ARG A 22 -2.59 2.56 15.92
C ARG A 22 -3.58 3.49 15.26
N PHE A 23 -4.03 4.45 16.06
CA PHE A 23 -4.91 5.51 15.60
C PHE A 23 -4.05 6.69 15.14
N HIS A 24 -4.25 7.11 13.90
CA HIS A 24 -3.60 8.26 13.29
C HIS A 24 -4.60 9.38 13.13
N LYS A 25 -4.20 10.58 13.55
CA LYS A 25 -4.96 11.82 13.38
C LYS A 25 -4.01 12.84 12.75
N GLU A 26 -4.00 12.86 11.43
CA GLU A 26 -3.29 13.90 10.66
C GLU A 26 -4.11 15.19 10.68
N ASP A 27 -5.39 15.11 10.29
CA ASP A 27 -6.37 16.19 10.32
C ASP A 27 -7.78 15.68 10.69
N PHE A 28 -8.74 16.59 10.87
CA PHE A 28 -10.15 16.26 11.17
C PHE A 28 -10.77 15.24 10.19
N TRP A 29 -10.34 15.24 8.92
CA TRP A 29 -10.86 14.37 7.86
C TRP A 29 -9.94 13.17 7.54
N HIS A 30 -8.71 13.16 8.04
CA HIS A 30 -7.68 12.16 7.70
C HIS A 30 -7.39 11.19 8.85
N THR A 31 -8.41 10.95 9.69
CA THR A 31 -8.32 9.96 10.76
C THR A 31 -8.42 8.55 10.22
N HIS A 32 -7.47 7.68 10.62
CA HIS A 32 -7.49 6.29 10.22
C HIS A 32 -6.80 5.39 11.25
N ILE A 33 -7.05 4.08 11.15
CA ILE A 33 -6.30 3.07 11.89
C ILE A 33 -5.47 2.27 10.91
N ASP A 34 -4.20 2.10 11.23
CA ASP A 34 -3.31 1.15 10.58
C ASP A 34 -2.97 -0.01 11.53
N TYR A 35 -2.38 -1.05 10.96
CA TYR A 35 -1.97 -2.24 11.67
C TYR A 35 -0.51 -2.55 11.34
N GLU A 36 0.22 -3.01 12.35
CA GLU A 36 1.53 -3.60 12.13
C GLU A 36 1.37 -4.98 11.49
N ILE A 37 2.08 -5.21 10.39
CA ILE A 37 2.22 -6.52 9.77
C ILE A 37 3.66 -6.98 10.01
N TYR A 38 3.80 -8.12 10.67
CA TYR A 38 5.08 -8.77 10.89
C TYR A 38 5.15 -10.07 10.12
N LEU A 39 6.16 -10.18 9.28
CA LEU A 39 6.48 -11.37 8.50
C LEU A 39 7.77 -11.99 9.05
N HIS A 40 7.77 -13.31 9.20
CA HIS A 40 8.98 -14.10 9.48
C HIS A 40 8.94 -15.38 8.66
N THR A 41 9.96 -15.60 7.83
CA THR A 41 10.01 -16.73 6.91
C THR A 41 11.45 -17.12 6.58
N ASN A 42 11.67 -18.39 6.29
CA ASN A 42 12.89 -18.86 5.63
C ASN A 42 12.71 -19.06 4.12
N SER A 43 11.51 -18.84 3.56
CA SER A 43 11.19 -19.03 2.15
C SER A 43 12.08 -18.23 1.21
N MET A 44 12.37 -18.78 0.03
CA MET A 44 13.10 -18.09 -1.04
C MET A 44 12.21 -17.16 -1.87
N CYS A 45 10.89 -17.26 -1.72
CA CYS A 45 9.97 -16.32 -2.38
C CYS A 45 10.11 -14.89 -1.84
N PHE A 46 10.68 -14.72 -0.65
CA PHE A 46 10.81 -13.42 0.02
C PHE A 46 12.27 -12.99 0.09
N GLN A 47 12.50 -11.72 -0.25
CA GLN A 47 13.83 -11.13 -0.22
C GLN A 47 14.33 -10.93 1.21
N LYS A 48 13.46 -10.43 2.11
CA LYS A 48 13.77 -10.34 3.54
C LYS A 48 13.19 -11.52 4.32
N LYS A 49 13.99 -12.07 5.25
CA LYS A 49 13.55 -13.13 6.17
C LYS A 49 12.63 -12.62 7.26
N THR A 50 12.78 -11.36 7.63
CA THR A 50 11.88 -10.64 8.53
C THR A 50 11.51 -9.29 7.95
N SER A 51 10.25 -8.89 8.08
CA SER A 51 9.81 -7.53 7.78
C SER A 51 8.74 -7.08 8.77
N CYS A 52 8.70 -5.78 9.01
CA CYS A 52 7.71 -5.13 9.85
C CYS A 52 7.25 -3.87 9.12
N VAL A 53 5.99 -3.87 8.68
CA VAL A 53 5.40 -2.76 7.91
C VAL A 53 4.09 -2.35 8.55
N ARG A 54 3.62 -1.12 8.25
CA ARG A 54 2.33 -0.64 8.74
C ARG A 54 1.40 -0.35 7.57
N ARG A 55 0.19 -0.92 7.62
CA ARG A 55 -0.81 -0.80 6.54
C ARG A 55 -2.20 -0.54 7.10
N ARG A 56 -2.95 0.33 6.44
CA ARG A 56 -4.36 0.60 6.75
C ARG A 56 -5.30 -0.27 5.93
N TYR A 57 -6.54 -0.43 6.40
CA TYR A 57 -7.52 -1.33 5.77
C TYR A 57 -7.75 -1.04 4.27
N SER A 58 -7.79 0.23 3.85
CA SER A 58 -7.99 0.56 2.44
C SER A 58 -6.84 0.09 1.53
N GLU A 59 -5.61 -0.01 2.04
CA GLU A 59 -4.50 -0.58 1.29
C GLU A 59 -4.65 -2.10 1.13
N PHE A 60 -5.24 -2.80 2.09
CA PHE A 60 -5.59 -4.22 1.92
C PHE A 60 -6.64 -4.40 0.84
N VAL A 61 -7.66 -3.52 0.79
CA VAL A 61 -8.68 -3.54 -0.27
C VAL A 61 -8.04 -3.36 -1.65
N TRP A 62 -7.13 -2.38 -1.77
CA TRP A 62 -6.33 -2.19 -2.98
C TRP A 62 -5.52 -3.44 -3.34
N LEU A 63 -4.78 -4.01 -2.38
CA LEU A 63 -3.96 -5.21 -2.61
C LEU A 63 -4.82 -6.36 -3.13
N ARG A 64 -5.96 -6.62 -2.49
CA ARG A 64 -6.87 -7.68 -2.92
C ARG A 64 -7.33 -7.48 -4.37
N GLN A 65 -7.66 -6.24 -4.74
CA GLN A 65 -8.08 -5.93 -6.11
C GLN A 65 -6.96 -6.22 -7.11
N ARG A 66 -5.74 -5.72 -6.85
CA ARG A 66 -4.58 -5.98 -7.73
C ARG A 66 -4.24 -7.45 -7.88
N LEU A 67 -4.27 -8.21 -6.79
CA LEU A 67 -4.05 -9.65 -6.84
C LEU A 67 -5.14 -10.37 -7.65
N GLN A 68 -6.39 -9.89 -7.60
CA GLN A 68 -7.48 -10.46 -8.38
C GLN A 68 -7.36 -10.14 -9.86
N ASP A 69 -6.96 -8.91 -10.20
CA ASP A 69 -6.74 -8.45 -11.58
C ASP A 69 -5.63 -9.27 -12.26
N ASN A 70 -4.57 -9.60 -11.51
CA ASN A 70 -3.43 -10.39 -12.01
C ASN A 70 -3.71 -11.91 -12.06
N ALA A 71 -4.76 -12.38 -11.38
CA ALA A 71 -5.09 -13.79 -11.26
C ALA A 71 -6.59 -14.05 -11.50
N LEU A 72 -7.09 -13.67 -12.68
CA LEU A 72 -8.52 -13.71 -13.04
C LEU A 72 -9.22 -15.05 -12.81
N LEU A 73 -8.49 -16.17 -12.93
CA LEU A 73 -9.04 -17.53 -12.76
C LEU A 73 -8.96 -18.04 -11.32
N VAL A 74 -8.26 -17.33 -10.43
CA VAL A 74 -8.04 -17.73 -9.05
C VAL A 74 -8.92 -16.90 -8.13
N GLN A 75 -9.60 -17.58 -7.22
CA GLN A 75 -10.42 -16.90 -6.22
C GLN A 75 -9.52 -16.33 -5.12
N VAL A 76 -9.27 -15.02 -5.16
CA VAL A 76 -8.51 -14.33 -4.12
C VAL A 76 -9.34 -14.27 -2.84
N PRO A 77 -8.78 -14.70 -1.68
CA PRO A 77 -9.44 -14.66 -0.39
C PRO A 77 -10.18 -13.35 -0.15
N LYS A 78 -11.40 -13.45 0.40
CA LYS A 78 -12.20 -12.27 0.70
C LYS A 78 -11.63 -11.57 1.93
N LEU A 79 -11.52 -10.25 1.86
CA LEU A 79 -11.33 -9.45 3.07
C LEU A 79 -12.60 -9.51 3.90
N SER A 80 -12.45 -9.48 5.22
CA SER A 80 -13.60 -9.23 6.09
C SER A 80 -14.30 -7.95 5.60
N PRO A 81 -15.61 -8.00 5.31
CA PRO A 81 -16.31 -6.87 4.71
C PRO A 81 -16.13 -5.61 5.56
N ALA A 82 -15.94 -4.47 4.89
CA ALA A 82 -16.10 -3.20 5.55
C ALA A 82 -17.53 -3.14 6.05
N LYS A 83 -17.75 -3.29 7.36
CA LYS A 83 -19.05 -2.99 7.94
C LYS A 83 -19.36 -1.52 7.60
N PRO A 84 -20.55 -1.20 7.07
CA PRO A 84 -20.90 0.18 6.74
C PRO A 84 -20.77 1.12 7.95
N PHE A 85 -20.91 0.58 9.17
CA PHE A 85 -20.75 1.28 10.43
C PHE A 85 -19.48 0.86 11.19
N PHE A 86 -18.33 0.89 10.52
CA PHE A 86 -17.05 0.71 11.21
C PHE A 86 -16.74 1.94 12.07
N SER A 87 -16.67 1.75 13.39
CA SER A 87 -16.31 2.79 14.34
C SER A 87 -14.87 2.60 14.79
N LEU A 88 -14.03 3.61 14.56
CA LEU A 88 -12.63 3.64 15.00
C LEU A 88 -12.51 3.54 16.53
N ASN A 89 -13.53 3.99 17.26
CA ASN A 89 -13.57 4.00 18.73
C ASN A 89 -14.03 2.65 19.31
N ASN A 90 -14.56 1.75 18.47
CA ASN A 90 -15.03 0.45 18.91
C ASN A 90 -13.88 -0.58 18.89
N ARG A 91 -13.25 -0.80 20.05
CA ARG A 91 -12.14 -1.75 20.21
C ARG A 91 -12.46 -3.15 19.69
N LEU A 92 -13.68 -3.65 19.89
CA LEU A 92 -14.08 -4.97 19.41
C LEU A 92 -14.10 -5.04 17.87
N GLN A 93 -14.56 -3.98 17.21
CA GLN A 93 -14.52 -3.92 15.75
C GLN A 93 -13.08 -3.83 15.22
N VAL A 94 -12.21 -3.07 15.89
CA VAL A 94 -10.79 -2.96 15.53
C VAL A 94 -10.09 -4.31 15.63
N VAL A 95 -10.30 -5.05 16.72
CA VAL A 95 -9.73 -6.39 16.93
C VAL A 95 -10.27 -7.40 15.90
N ARG A 96 -11.59 -7.44 15.67
CA ARG A 96 -12.17 -8.34 14.66
C ARG A 96 -11.65 -8.04 13.26
N ARG A 97 -11.47 -6.77 12.91
CA ARG A 97 -10.84 -6.38 11.64
C ARG A 97 -9.39 -6.87 11.58
N MET A 98 -8.60 -6.66 12.63
CA MET A 98 -7.22 -7.14 12.73
C MET A 98 -7.11 -8.66 12.50
N GLU A 99 -7.95 -9.45 13.17
CA GLU A 99 -8.02 -10.91 12.98
C GLU A 99 -8.39 -11.28 11.54
N GLY A 100 -9.36 -10.58 10.95
CA GLY A 100 -9.76 -10.78 9.56
C GLY A 100 -8.64 -10.46 8.56
N LEU A 101 -7.85 -9.41 8.82
CA LEU A 101 -6.68 -9.05 8.03
C LEU A 101 -5.57 -10.11 8.14
N GLN A 102 -5.33 -10.65 9.34
CA GLN A 102 -4.38 -11.74 9.52
C GLN A 102 -4.80 -12.99 8.75
N LYS A 103 -6.05 -13.43 8.89
CA LYS A 103 -6.59 -14.59 8.17
C LYS A 103 -6.49 -14.43 6.65
N PHE A 104 -6.74 -13.22 6.16
CA PHE A 104 -6.57 -12.89 4.74
C PHE A 104 -5.12 -13.08 4.27
N LEU A 105 -4.14 -12.53 4.98
CA LEU A 105 -2.72 -12.71 4.64
C LEU A 105 -2.29 -14.17 4.77
N GLU A 106 -2.69 -14.87 5.84
CA GLU A 106 -2.40 -16.30 6.01
C GLU A 106 -2.96 -17.16 4.87
N ALA A 107 -4.10 -16.78 4.30
CA ALA A 107 -4.67 -17.46 3.14
C ALA A 107 -3.90 -17.15 1.86
N LEU A 108 -3.56 -15.88 1.61
CA LEU A 108 -2.75 -15.47 0.45
C LEU A 108 -1.40 -16.16 0.42
N LEU A 109 -0.72 -16.22 1.56
CA LEU A 109 0.65 -16.75 1.66
C LEU A 109 0.72 -18.27 1.51
N LYS A 110 -0.42 -18.97 1.46
CA LYS A 110 -0.52 -20.40 1.12
C LYS A 110 -0.67 -20.63 -0.38
N MET A 111 -0.86 -19.59 -1.19
CA MET A 111 -1.11 -19.69 -2.62
C MET A 111 0.17 -19.37 -3.40
N PRO A 112 0.82 -20.34 -4.08
CA PRO A 112 2.08 -20.10 -4.78
C PRO A 112 2.02 -18.97 -5.81
N LEU A 113 0.90 -18.83 -6.52
CA LEU A 113 0.70 -17.76 -7.50
C LEU A 113 0.73 -16.36 -6.85
N MET A 114 0.23 -16.22 -5.63
CA MET A 114 0.28 -14.93 -4.92
C MET A 114 1.71 -14.60 -4.49
N LEU A 115 2.53 -15.62 -4.21
CA LEU A 115 3.93 -15.45 -3.85
C LEU A 115 4.81 -14.99 -5.03
N SER A 116 4.33 -15.05 -6.27
CA SER A 116 5.00 -14.46 -7.43
C SER A 116 4.62 -13.01 -7.71
N ASP A 117 3.61 -12.45 -7.02
CA ASP A 117 3.13 -11.09 -7.30
C ASP A 117 3.96 -10.02 -6.57
N SER A 118 4.51 -9.08 -7.34
CA SER A 118 5.34 -7.98 -6.83
C SER A 118 4.57 -7.01 -5.93
N HIS A 119 3.26 -6.82 -6.12
CA HIS A 119 2.44 -6.00 -5.24
C HIS A 119 2.40 -6.58 -3.82
N LEU A 120 2.31 -7.91 -3.70
CA LEU A 120 2.32 -8.58 -2.39
C LEU A 120 3.65 -8.36 -1.67
N HIS A 121 4.77 -8.49 -2.38
CA HIS A 121 6.11 -8.28 -1.82
C HIS A 121 6.34 -6.84 -1.38
N LEU A 122 5.99 -5.86 -2.21
CA LEU A 122 6.09 -4.45 -1.85
C LEU A 122 5.18 -4.11 -0.67
N PHE A 123 3.97 -4.66 -0.63
CA PHE A 123 3.02 -4.44 0.45
C PHE A 123 3.54 -4.95 1.80
N LEU A 124 4.18 -6.13 1.82
CA LEU A 124 4.67 -6.80 3.02
C LEU A 124 6.09 -6.42 3.46
N GLN A 125 6.94 -5.94 2.53
CA GLN A 125 8.37 -5.74 2.79
C GLN A 125 8.89 -4.32 2.50
N SER A 126 8.01 -3.38 2.12
CA SER A 126 8.36 -1.97 1.92
C SER A 126 7.37 -1.02 2.59
N GLN A 127 7.80 0.23 2.87
CA GLN A 127 6.94 1.32 3.33
C GLN A 127 6.42 2.22 2.19
N LEU A 128 6.45 1.74 0.95
CA LEU A 128 5.93 2.50 -0.19
C LEU A 128 4.41 2.71 -0.07
N SER A 129 3.94 3.91 -0.41
CA SER A 129 2.51 4.17 -0.59
C SER A 129 1.96 3.40 -1.79
N VAL A 130 0.64 3.21 -1.84
CA VAL A 130 -0.06 2.54 -2.95
C VAL A 130 0.39 3.05 -4.32
N SER A 131 0.40 4.37 -4.54
CA SER A 131 0.81 4.96 -5.82
C SER A 131 2.27 4.66 -6.15
N LYS A 132 3.18 4.67 -5.16
CA LYS A 132 4.59 4.31 -5.37
C LYS A 132 4.78 2.82 -5.64
N MET A 133 3.95 1.96 -5.05
CA MET A 133 3.95 0.53 -5.37
C MET A 133 3.51 0.28 -6.80
N GLU A 134 2.42 0.89 -7.26
CA GLU A 134 1.96 0.77 -8.65
C GLU A 134 3.02 1.27 -9.65
N ALA A 135 3.57 2.46 -9.42
CA ALA A 135 4.63 3.00 -10.28
C ALA A 135 5.85 2.07 -10.32
N CYS A 136 6.22 1.47 -9.18
CA CYS A 136 7.35 0.55 -9.12
C CYS A 136 7.11 -0.75 -9.91
N VAL A 137 5.92 -1.34 -9.79
CA VAL A 137 5.55 -2.54 -10.55
C VAL A 137 5.45 -2.26 -12.06
N GLN A 138 5.03 -1.05 -12.44
CA GLN A 138 4.96 -0.62 -13.84
C GLN A 138 6.32 -0.18 -14.43
N GLY A 139 7.40 -0.20 -13.64
CA GLY A 139 8.73 0.23 -14.09
C GLY A 139 8.86 1.74 -14.28
N GLN A 140 8.01 2.53 -13.61
CA GLN A 140 7.99 4.00 -13.69
C GLN A 140 8.81 4.67 -12.57
N THR A 141 9.45 3.90 -11.69
CA THR A 141 10.35 4.42 -10.65
C THR A 141 11.81 4.24 -11.05
N SER A 142 12.70 5.07 -10.48
CA SER A 142 14.15 4.94 -10.65
C SER A 142 14.77 3.73 -9.95
N TYR A 143 13.97 3.00 -9.17
CA TYR A 143 14.37 1.82 -8.42
C TYR A 143 13.47 0.63 -8.75
N SER A 144 14.03 -0.56 -8.68
CA SER A 144 13.33 -1.84 -8.80
C SER A 144 12.61 -2.24 -7.50
N VAL A 145 11.74 -3.24 -7.61
CA VAL A 145 11.07 -3.88 -6.47
C VAL A 145 12.10 -4.36 -5.43
N ALA A 146 13.18 -4.99 -5.90
CA ALA A 146 14.18 -5.55 -5.00
C ALA A 146 14.93 -4.47 -4.22
N GLU A 147 15.26 -3.35 -4.87
CA GLU A 147 15.91 -2.24 -4.20
C GLU A 147 14.96 -1.50 -3.25
N ALA A 148 13.68 -1.35 -3.62
CA ALA A 148 12.66 -0.77 -2.73
C ALA A 148 12.52 -1.58 -1.44
N ILE A 149 12.49 -2.91 -1.55
CA ILE A 149 12.43 -3.81 -0.40
C ILE A 149 13.72 -3.68 0.41
N GLN A 150 14.90 -3.71 -0.23
CA GLN A 150 16.18 -3.61 0.47
C GLN A 150 16.29 -2.33 1.31
N ARG A 151 15.96 -1.17 0.73
CA ARG A 151 16.01 0.16 1.37
C ARG A 151 15.06 0.31 2.55
N CYS A 152 14.04 -0.55 2.68
CA CYS A 152 13.10 -0.50 3.81
C CYS A 152 13.77 -0.94 5.12
N VAL A 153 14.41 -0.02 5.83
CA VAL A 153 15.01 -0.30 7.13
C VAL A 153 13.88 -0.54 8.15
N TYR A 154 13.91 -1.68 8.82
CA TYR A 154 13.11 -1.86 10.03
C TYR A 154 13.78 -1.00 11.11
N ASN A 155 13.03 -0.21 11.86
CA ASN A 155 13.58 0.38 13.07
C ASN A 155 13.90 -0.77 14.04
N THR A 156 15.14 -1.25 14.01
CA THR A 156 15.73 -2.20 14.94
C THR A 156 15.90 -1.60 16.33
N HIS A 157 15.06 -0.65 16.77
CA HIS A 157 15.19 -0.08 18.10
C HIS A 157 14.55 -0.99 19.16
N PHE A 158 14.93 -2.27 19.13
CA PHE A 158 15.16 -3.03 20.34
C PHE A 158 16.65 -2.82 20.66
N SER A 159 16.90 -1.84 21.53
CA SER A 159 18.22 -1.31 21.84
C SER A 159 19.19 -2.42 22.26
N LEU A 160 20.08 -2.82 21.37
CA LEU A 160 21.45 -3.08 21.75
C LEU A 160 22.18 -1.78 21.45
N LYS A 161 22.52 -1.04 22.51
CA LYS A 161 23.50 0.03 22.44
C LYS A 161 24.74 -0.52 21.73
N ASP A 162 25.01 -0.03 20.53
CA ASP A 162 26.36 0.34 20.19
C ASP A 162 26.34 1.55 19.26
N GLU A 163 27.22 2.49 19.57
CA GLU A 163 27.24 3.83 19.01
C GLU A 163 27.86 3.83 17.61
N SER A 164 27.12 4.29 16.62
CA SER A 164 27.69 5.00 15.48
C SER A 164 26.67 5.96 14.92
N GLN A 165 26.89 7.22 15.31
CA GLN A 165 26.18 8.39 14.82
C GLN A 165 26.55 8.61 13.34
N GLN A 166 25.57 8.90 12.49
CA GLN A 166 25.35 10.23 11.93
C GLN A 166 24.45 10.19 10.69
N LEU A 167 23.55 11.16 10.66
CA LEU A 167 22.49 11.36 9.68
C LEU A 167 23.03 11.55 8.26
N CYS A 168 22.28 11.06 7.29
CA CYS A 168 22.48 11.37 5.88
C CYS A 168 22.16 12.85 5.63
N ASN A 169 23.21 13.67 5.48
CA ASN A 169 23.12 14.92 4.75
C ASN A 169 22.89 14.56 3.27
N SER A 170 21.82 15.10 2.68
CA SER A 170 21.69 15.09 1.21
C SER A 170 22.47 16.30 0.70
N ASP A 171 23.64 16.06 0.12
CA ASP A 171 24.35 17.07 -0.69
C ASP A 171 23.76 17.04 -2.10
N ASP A 172 23.13 18.15 -2.49
CA ASP A 172 22.79 18.49 -3.87
C ASP A 172 24.09 18.82 -4.63
N GLY A 173 24.56 17.88 -5.44
CA GLY A 173 25.71 18.06 -6.31
C GLY A 173 25.34 18.77 -7.61
N GLU A 174 25.27 20.10 -7.60
CA GLU A 174 25.40 20.91 -8.82
C GLU A 174 26.81 21.51 -8.88
N SER A 175 27.57 21.16 -9.92
CA SER A 175 28.70 21.95 -10.39
C SER A 175 28.96 21.64 -11.85
N THR A 176 28.51 22.56 -12.70
CA THR A 176 28.96 22.72 -14.07
C THR A 176 30.18 23.64 -14.07
N SER A 177 31.28 23.17 -14.66
CA SER A 177 32.49 23.98 -14.87
C SER A 177 33.06 23.65 -16.24
N SER A 178 32.92 24.53 -17.21
CA SER A 178 33.90 24.65 -18.30
C SER A 178 34.04 26.10 -18.74
N SER A 179 35.28 26.45 -19.02
CA SER A 179 35.89 27.77 -19.00
C SER A 179 35.69 28.58 -20.29
N GLY A 180 35.87 29.91 -20.19
CA GLY A 180 35.61 30.88 -21.23
C GLY A 180 36.73 31.18 -22.25
N LEU A 181 36.73 32.46 -22.68
CA LEU A 181 37.46 33.15 -23.77
C LEU A 181 36.70 33.09 -25.12
N GLY A 182 36.42 34.15 -25.89
CA GLY A 182 36.70 35.58 -25.87
C GLY A 182 36.55 36.15 -27.30
N ASN A 183 36.16 37.44 -27.41
CA ASN A 183 36.33 38.39 -28.54
C ASN A 183 35.20 38.68 -29.58
N SER A 184 34.62 39.89 -29.39
CA SER A 184 34.69 41.09 -30.27
C SER A 184 33.67 41.36 -31.41
N ALA A 185 32.91 42.45 -31.16
CA ALA A 185 32.50 43.59 -32.02
C ALA A 185 31.45 43.48 -33.14
N GLY A 186 30.43 44.36 -33.05
CA GLY A 186 29.62 44.89 -34.16
C GLY A 186 28.20 45.35 -33.75
N PRO A 187 27.77 46.62 -34.00
CA PRO A 187 26.46 47.12 -33.55
C PRO A 187 25.40 47.33 -34.66
N THR A 188 24.13 47.40 -34.23
CA THR A 188 22.86 47.92 -34.86
C THR A 188 22.13 47.07 -35.91
N PRO A 189 20.80 47.26 -36.15
CA PRO A 189 19.66 47.64 -35.29
C PRO A 189 18.44 46.66 -35.42
N PRO A 190 17.28 46.87 -34.73
CA PRO A 190 16.19 45.89 -34.65
C PRO A 190 14.91 46.31 -35.41
N ILE A 191 14.25 45.38 -36.12
CA ILE A 191 12.86 45.51 -36.61
C ILE A 191 12.15 44.14 -36.66
N GLU A 192 10.94 44.10 -36.09
CA GLU A 192 9.80 43.15 -36.23
C GLU A 192 10.01 41.68 -35.81
N MET A 193 9.07 40.99 -35.15
CA MET A 193 7.67 40.84 -35.53
C MET A 193 6.80 40.31 -34.36
N SER A 194 5.53 40.73 -34.33
CA SER A 194 4.30 40.00 -33.95
C SER A 194 4.21 39.19 -32.63
N SER A 195 3.17 39.43 -31.82
CA SER A 195 1.96 38.58 -31.87
C SER A 195 0.87 39.01 -30.89
N GLN A 196 -0.34 39.06 -31.42
CA GLN A 196 -1.61 39.27 -30.76
C GLN A 196 -2.16 37.97 -30.17
N ASN A 197 -2.99 38.14 -29.15
CA ASN A 197 -4.24 37.43 -28.85
C ASN A 197 -4.26 35.93 -28.57
N GLY A 198 -4.92 35.61 -27.45
CA GLY A 198 -6.06 34.68 -27.51
C GLY A 198 -6.07 33.57 -26.47
N ASN A 199 -6.62 33.86 -25.28
CA ASN A 199 -7.34 32.85 -24.48
C ASN A 199 -8.67 32.56 -25.20
N PRO A 200 -9.33 31.37 -25.09
CA PRO A 200 -10.25 31.25 -23.97
C PRO A 200 -10.65 29.81 -23.51
N THR A 201 -11.23 29.82 -22.30
CA THR A 201 -12.36 28.99 -21.79
C THR A 201 -12.12 27.58 -21.23
N GLN A 202 -12.36 27.52 -19.93
CA GLN A 202 -12.81 26.38 -19.14
C GLN A 202 -14.12 25.77 -19.68
N GLN A 203 -14.25 24.44 -19.57
CA GLN A 203 -15.55 23.78 -19.45
C GLN A 203 -15.54 22.83 -18.26
N PHE A 204 -16.41 23.15 -17.32
CA PHE A 204 -16.77 22.41 -16.12
C PHE A 204 -18.11 21.72 -16.42
N LEU A 205 -18.19 20.39 -16.25
CA LEU A 205 -19.48 19.70 -16.21
C LEU A 205 -19.55 18.82 -14.96
N ALA A 206 -20.27 19.36 -13.97
CA ALA A 206 -20.81 18.64 -12.84
C ALA A 206 -21.93 17.70 -13.32
N MET A 207 -21.88 16.42 -12.93
CA MET A 207 -23.03 15.54 -13.02
C MET A 207 -23.86 15.67 -11.74
N VAL A 208 -25.12 16.04 -11.97
CA VAL A 208 -26.19 16.30 -11.02
C VAL A 208 -26.73 14.97 -10.46
N LEU A 209 -26.92 14.93 -9.15
CA LEU A 209 -27.73 13.91 -8.44
C LEU A 209 -29.22 14.20 -8.68
N GLU A 210 -30.00 13.17 -8.98
CA GLU A 210 -31.47 13.17 -8.84
C GLU A 210 -31.89 12.06 -7.85
N PRO A 211 -32.79 12.35 -6.89
CA PRO A 211 -33.31 11.41 -5.90
C PRO A 211 -34.67 10.82 -6.30
N GLU A 212 -35.13 9.85 -5.49
CA GLU A 212 -36.48 9.26 -5.42
C GLU A 212 -36.74 7.91 -6.12
N ALA A 213 -36.89 6.88 -5.27
CA ALA A 213 -38.05 6.01 -5.30
C ALA A 213 -38.20 5.30 -3.93
N PHE A 214 -38.75 5.99 -2.93
CA PHE A 214 -39.44 5.35 -1.82
C PHE A 214 -40.93 5.38 -2.12
N ARG A 215 -41.54 4.21 -2.35
CA ARG A 215 -42.96 4.01 -2.06
C ARG A 215 -43.16 2.72 -1.30
N CYS A 216 -43.72 2.91 -0.11
CA CYS A 216 -44.23 1.93 0.82
C CYS A 216 -45.29 1.04 0.18
N LEU A 217 -45.35 -0.23 0.61
CA LEU A 217 -46.61 -0.87 0.92
C LEU A 217 -46.47 -1.61 2.25
N SER A 218 -47.11 -1.02 3.25
CA SER A 218 -47.55 -1.63 4.49
C SER A 218 -48.72 -2.58 4.22
N SER A 219 -48.71 -3.76 4.82
CA SER A 219 -49.93 -4.44 5.28
C SER A 219 -49.58 -5.60 6.20
N SER A 220 -49.81 -5.43 7.51
CA SER A 220 -50.18 -6.53 8.41
C SER A 220 -51.53 -7.14 7.97
N PRO A 221 -51.82 -8.37 8.39
CA PRO A 221 -52.97 -8.49 9.28
C PRO A 221 -52.72 -9.37 10.51
N GLU A 222 -53.56 -9.11 11.51
CA GLU A 222 -53.71 -9.73 12.81
C GLU A 222 -54.15 -11.21 12.77
N SER A 223 -53.87 -11.86 13.91
CA SER A 223 -54.70 -12.84 14.64
C SER A 223 -55.03 -14.20 13.99
N GLN A 224 -54.59 -15.27 14.66
CA GLN A 224 -55.50 -16.23 15.28
C GLN A 224 -54.79 -16.99 16.42
N GLN A 225 -55.36 -16.85 17.62
CA GLN A 225 -55.25 -17.81 18.71
C GLN A 225 -56.07 -19.04 18.32
N ASP A 226 -55.59 -20.25 18.63
CA ASP A 226 -56.49 -21.35 18.98
C ASP A 226 -55.83 -22.26 20.01
N THR A 227 -56.50 -22.32 21.15
CA THR A 227 -56.37 -23.28 22.25
C THR A 227 -57.57 -24.22 22.20
N HIS A 228 -57.40 -25.44 22.73
CA HIS A 228 -58.30 -26.60 22.82
C HIS A 228 -58.10 -27.62 21.68
N THR A 229 -57.88 -28.91 21.95
CA THR A 229 -58.29 -29.77 23.07
C THR A 229 -57.21 -30.77 23.44
#